data_AF-B0T628-F1
#
_entry.id   AF-B0T628-F1
#
_cell.length_a   1.000
_cell.length_b   1.000
_cell.length_c   1.000
_cell.angle_alpha   90.00
_cell.angle_beta   90.00
_cell.angle_gamma   90.00
#
_symmetry.space_group_name_H-M   'P 1'
#
loop_
_entity.id
_entity.type
_entity.pdbx_description
1 polymer ?
#
loop_
_entity_poly.entity_id
_entity_poly.type
_entity_poly.pdbx_seq_one_letter_code
_entity_poly.pdbx_strand_id
1 'polypeptide(L)'
;MSKKPPYVPPTESETKKHWKSQEPSLFRQPPSSRKPDPGVTIANSRDEVLGIVATELREGPVPAFKLRSAAETLPDPMARTQGLIRASMTQTAEEFLQQCESVEDLILWNCRYGDMSDSQRNQGLVKLADLLFRKQQEVLKQLNIQKKDESQRQTNMLARVKAMKDDAAKKATAKGSDEG
;
A
#
# COMPACT_ATOMS: atom_id res chain seq x y z
N MET A 1 -46.87 19.19 11.72
CA MET A 1 -46.28 19.52 10.40
C MET A 1 -45.08 20.44 10.63
N SER A 2 -43.86 19.96 10.40
CA SER A 2 -42.63 20.75 10.63
C SER A 2 -42.38 21.68 9.44
N LYS A 3 -42.43 22.99 9.68
CA LYS A 3 -42.15 24.00 8.66
C LYS A 3 -40.64 23.97 8.37
N LYS A 4 -40.24 23.55 7.16
CA LYS A 4 -38.85 23.68 6.71
C LYS A 4 -38.46 25.16 6.74
N PRO A 5 -37.26 25.50 7.24
CA PRO A 5 -36.79 26.89 7.21
C PRO A 5 -36.68 27.39 5.75
N PRO A 6 -36.90 28.69 5.52
CA PRO A 6 -36.81 29.28 4.18
C PRO A 6 -35.40 29.13 3.63
N TYR A 7 -35.30 28.80 2.34
CA TYR A 7 -34.03 28.68 1.63
C TYR A 7 -33.32 30.03 1.59
N VAL A 8 -32.12 30.09 2.17
CA VAL A 8 -31.22 31.24 2.06
C VAL A 8 -30.18 30.88 1.00
N PRO A 9 -30.08 31.63 -0.12
CA PRO A 9 -29.06 31.38 -1.11
C PRO A 9 -27.67 31.60 -0.50
N PRO A 10 -26.69 30.72 -0.76
CA PRO A 10 -25.35 30.85 -0.23
C PRO A 10 -24.72 32.17 -0.70
N THR A 11 -24.08 32.86 0.23
CA THR A 11 -23.38 34.12 -0.06
C THR A 11 -22.16 33.87 -0.94
N GLU A 12 -21.72 34.85 -1.74
CA GLU A 12 -20.57 34.69 -2.65
C GLU A 12 -19.28 34.21 -1.96
N SER A 13 -19.12 34.55 -0.67
CA SER A 13 -18.01 34.10 0.16
C SER A 13 -18.10 32.61 0.51
N GLU A 14 -19.30 32.10 0.79
CA GLU A 14 -19.57 30.68 1.02
C GLU A 14 -19.41 29.86 -0.27
N THR A 15 -19.86 30.40 -1.40
CA THR A 15 -19.69 29.77 -2.72
C THR A 15 -18.22 29.70 -3.11
N LYS A 16 -17.44 30.77 -2.88
CA LYS A 16 -15.98 30.77 -3.10
C LYS A 16 -15.23 29.83 -2.15
N LYS A 17 -15.66 29.71 -0.89
CA LYS A 17 -15.07 28.76 0.07
C LYS A 17 -15.37 27.32 -0.35
N HIS A 18 -16.60 27.07 -0.81
CA HIS A 18 -17.01 25.78 -1.36
C HIS A 18 -16.19 25.41 -2.60
N TRP A 19 -15.99 26.34 -3.54
CA TRP A 19 -15.14 26.10 -4.72
C TRP A 19 -13.67 25.89 -4.39
N LYS A 20 -13.09 26.71 -3.50
CA LYS A 20 -11.72 26.50 -3.00
C LYS A 20 -11.54 25.17 -2.27
N SER A 21 -12.58 24.67 -1.59
CA SER A 21 -12.56 23.33 -0.98
C SER A 21 -12.72 22.19 -1.98
N GLN A 22 -13.30 22.47 -3.15
CA GLN A 22 -13.47 21.54 -4.27
C GLN A 22 -12.32 21.55 -5.28
N GLU A 23 -11.28 22.35 -5.06
CA GLU A 23 -10.02 22.24 -5.81
C GLU A 23 -8.96 21.39 -5.07
N PRO A 24 -9.13 20.08 -4.81
CA PRO A 24 -7.97 19.21 -4.70
C PRO A 24 -7.43 19.01 -6.12
N SER A 25 -6.51 19.90 -6.51
CA SER A 25 -5.77 19.85 -7.76
C SER A 25 -5.28 18.43 -8.10
N LEU A 26 -5.72 17.92 -9.26
CA LEU A 26 -5.25 16.68 -9.90
C LEU A 26 -3.75 16.70 -10.21
N PHE A 27 -3.06 17.84 -9.99
CA PHE A 27 -1.68 18.09 -10.40
C PHE A 27 -0.78 18.59 -9.27
N ARG A 28 -1.11 18.35 -7.99
CA ARG A 28 -0.10 18.47 -6.95
C ARG A 28 0.95 17.36 -7.14
N GLN A 29 2.22 17.75 -7.24
CA GLN A 29 3.32 16.84 -6.90
C GLN A 29 2.98 16.20 -5.54
N PRO A 30 3.03 14.86 -5.42
CA PRO A 30 2.74 14.22 -4.15
C PRO A 30 3.68 14.80 -3.09
N PRO A 31 3.19 15.14 -1.89
CA PRO A 31 4.08 15.58 -0.82
C PRO A 31 5.15 14.51 -0.62
N SER A 32 6.40 14.92 -0.47
CA SER A 32 7.55 14.03 -0.21
C SER A 32 7.37 13.16 1.03
N SER A 33 6.36 13.47 1.86
CA SER A 33 5.95 12.76 3.07
C SER A 33 4.76 11.81 2.90
N ARG A 34 4.35 11.45 1.66
CA ARG A 34 3.34 10.38 1.50
C ARG A 34 3.84 9.13 2.21
N LYS A 35 3.08 8.68 3.22
CA LYS A 35 3.14 7.29 3.68
C LYS A 35 3.19 6.40 2.44
N PRO A 36 4.14 5.45 2.34
CA PRO A 36 4.28 4.63 1.14
C PRO A 36 2.91 4.11 0.73
N ASP A 37 2.53 4.31 -0.55
CA ASP A 37 1.20 3.96 -1.05
C ASP A 37 0.83 2.57 -0.53
N PRO A 38 -0.30 2.44 0.19
CA PRO A 38 -0.57 1.23 0.97
C PRO A 38 -0.77 0.06 0.03
N GLY A 39 0.21 -0.83 -0.01
CA GLY A 39 0.22 -1.98 -0.88
C GLY A 39 1.59 -2.62 -1.03
N VAL A 40 1.57 -3.85 -1.51
CA VAL A 40 2.76 -4.68 -1.71
C VAL A 40 2.96 -4.85 -3.21
N THR A 41 4.17 -4.61 -3.69
CA THR A 41 4.52 -4.84 -5.09
C THR A 41 4.23 -6.29 -5.46
N ILE A 42 3.71 -6.51 -6.67
CA ILE A 42 3.47 -7.84 -7.25
C ILE A 42 4.49 -8.03 -8.37
N ALA A 43 5.34 -9.03 -8.24
CA ALA A 43 6.16 -9.54 -9.31
C ALA A 43 5.85 -11.02 -9.43
N ASN A 44 5.73 -11.48 -10.67
CA ASN A 44 5.33 -12.82 -11.03
C ASN A 44 6.54 -13.74 -11.19
N SER A 45 7.73 -13.17 -11.37
CA SER A 45 8.96 -13.93 -11.52
C SER A 45 10.16 -13.20 -10.94
N ARG A 46 11.23 -13.96 -10.67
CA ARG A 46 12.55 -13.41 -10.33
C ARG A 46 13.09 -12.50 -11.44
N ASP A 47 12.90 -12.89 -12.70
CA ASP A 47 13.46 -12.16 -13.83
C ASP A 47 12.77 -10.79 -14.01
N GLU A 48 11.48 -10.71 -13.65
CA GLU A 48 10.77 -9.43 -13.55
C GLU A 48 11.36 -8.52 -12.45
N VAL A 49 11.65 -9.07 -11.28
CA VAL A 49 12.34 -8.34 -10.19
C VAL A 49 13.72 -7.87 -10.64
N LEU A 50 14.48 -8.74 -11.29
CA LEU A 50 15.81 -8.41 -11.83
C LEU A 50 15.71 -7.28 -12.86
N GLY A 51 14.75 -7.37 -13.78
CA GLY A 51 14.47 -6.32 -14.77
C GLY A 51 14.18 -4.98 -14.10
N ILE A 52 13.26 -4.96 -13.14
CA ILE A 52 12.91 -3.73 -12.39
C ILE A 52 14.14 -3.13 -11.72
N VAL A 53 14.89 -3.92 -10.95
CA VAL A 53 16.06 -3.45 -10.20
C VAL A 53 17.18 -2.97 -11.13
N ALA A 54 17.48 -3.74 -12.19
CA ALA A 54 18.54 -3.41 -13.14
C ALA A 54 18.20 -2.17 -13.98
N THR A 55 16.94 -2.06 -14.46
CA THR A 55 16.47 -0.88 -15.18
C THR A 55 16.47 0.33 -14.26
N GLU A 56 16.06 0.20 -13.00
CA GLU A 56 16.03 1.35 -12.08
C GLU A 56 17.42 1.86 -11.72
N LEU A 57 18.42 0.99 -11.65
CA LEU A 57 19.82 1.36 -11.47
C LEU A 57 20.45 2.07 -12.69
N ARG A 58 19.91 1.86 -13.90
CA ARG A 58 20.48 2.33 -15.18
C ARG A 58 19.72 3.50 -15.80
N GLU A 59 18.41 3.35 -15.93
CA GLU A 59 17.51 4.19 -16.73
C GLU A 59 16.62 5.11 -15.88
N GLY A 60 16.50 4.83 -14.57
CA GLY A 60 15.72 5.63 -13.64
C GLY A 60 14.43 4.95 -13.17
N PRO A 61 13.52 5.69 -12.49
CA PRO A 61 12.41 5.11 -11.75
C PRO A 61 11.50 4.22 -12.58
N VAL A 62 11.33 2.95 -12.15
CA VAL A 62 10.45 1.98 -12.81
C VAL A 62 9.12 1.87 -12.04
N PRO A 63 7.96 2.00 -12.70
CA PRO A 63 6.68 1.77 -12.05
C PRO A 63 6.50 0.28 -11.77
N ALA A 64 6.15 -0.07 -10.53
CA ALA A 64 5.84 -1.44 -10.13
C ALA A 64 4.36 -1.55 -9.74
N PHE A 65 3.70 -2.63 -10.15
CA PHE A 65 2.30 -2.88 -9.81
C PHE A 65 2.17 -3.27 -8.34
N LYS A 66 1.20 -2.69 -7.63
CA LYS A 66 0.99 -2.94 -6.20
C LYS A 66 -0.40 -3.50 -5.92
N LEU A 67 -0.44 -4.55 -5.10
CA LEU A 67 -1.66 -5.02 -4.47
C LEU A 67 -2.00 -4.06 -3.33
N ARG A 68 -3.02 -3.23 -3.52
CA ARG A 68 -3.46 -2.30 -2.47
C ARG A 68 -4.11 -3.07 -1.32
N SER A 69 -3.76 -2.72 -0.09
CA SER A 69 -4.41 -3.19 1.13
C SER A 69 -4.85 -1.98 1.93
N ALA A 70 -6.13 -1.91 2.31
CA ALA A 70 -6.66 -0.77 3.04
C ALA A 70 -6.41 -0.85 4.56
N ALA A 71 -6.10 -2.04 5.08
CA ALA A 71 -6.07 -2.32 6.52
C ALA A 71 -4.68 -2.20 7.15
N GLU A 72 -3.64 -2.73 6.50
CA GLU A 72 -2.27 -2.71 7.00
C GLU A 72 -1.25 -2.46 5.88
N THR A 73 -0.27 -1.61 6.17
CA THR A 73 0.94 -1.42 5.36
C THR A 73 1.95 -2.47 5.78
N LEU A 74 1.95 -3.62 5.10
CA LEU A 74 3.07 -4.55 5.21
C LEU A 74 4.33 -3.95 4.56
N PRO A 75 5.53 -4.20 5.10
CA PRO A 75 6.76 -3.72 4.50
C PRO A 75 6.95 -4.34 3.12
N ASP A 76 7.03 -3.49 2.10
CA ASP A 76 7.24 -3.90 0.71
C ASP A 76 8.75 -3.92 0.40
N PRO A 77 9.37 -5.11 0.27
CA PRO A 77 10.80 -5.22 0.03
C PRO A 77 11.21 -4.57 -1.29
N MET A 78 10.37 -4.68 -2.33
CA MET A 78 10.63 -4.04 -3.63
C MET A 78 10.61 -2.53 -3.49
N ALA A 79 9.55 -1.96 -2.90
CA ALA A 79 9.45 -0.51 -2.74
C ALA A 79 10.61 0.06 -1.90
N ARG A 80 11.10 -0.69 -0.90
CA ARG A 80 12.30 -0.33 -0.14
C ARG A 80 13.53 -0.29 -1.05
N THR A 81 13.79 -1.35 -1.80
CA THR A 81 14.93 -1.41 -2.74
C THR A 81 14.88 -0.30 -3.78
N GLN A 82 13.72 -0.06 -4.40
CA GLN A 82 13.53 1.04 -5.37
C GLN A 82 13.78 2.41 -4.72
N GLY A 83 13.29 2.60 -3.48
CA GLY A 83 13.54 3.82 -2.70
C GLY A 83 15.02 4.05 -2.42
N LEU A 84 15.75 3.00 -2.03
CA LEU A 84 17.20 3.06 -1.83
C LEU A 84 17.93 3.38 -3.14
N ILE A 85 17.59 2.72 -4.26
CA ILE A 85 18.20 3.00 -5.57
C ILE A 85 18.04 4.49 -5.92
N ARG A 86 16.86 5.06 -5.70
CA ARG A 86 16.61 6.49 -5.94
C ARG A 86 17.43 7.37 -5.00
N ALA A 87 17.50 7.03 -3.72
CA ALA A 87 18.33 7.74 -2.75
C ALA A 87 19.82 7.71 -3.14
N SER A 88 20.30 6.59 -3.70
CA SER A 88 21.67 6.42 -4.20
C SER A 88 22.04 7.38 -5.33
N MET A 89 21.07 7.93 -6.05
CA MET A 89 21.31 8.90 -7.12
C MET A 89 21.65 10.29 -6.57
N THR A 90 21.32 10.56 -5.32
CA THR A 90 21.49 11.88 -4.68
C THR A 90 22.40 11.86 -3.45
N GLN A 91 22.70 10.69 -2.90
CA GLN A 91 23.44 10.51 -1.65
C GLN A 91 24.83 9.93 -1.88
N THR A 92 25.73 10.19 -0.94
CA THR A 92 27.07 9.60 -0.89
C THR A 92 27.02 8.13 -0.49
N ALA A 93 28.10 7.38 -0.78
CA ALA A 93 28.18 5.96 -0.46
C ALA A 93 28.08 5.67 1.06
N GLU A 94 28.56 6.59 1.90
CA GLU A 94 28.51 6.50 3.36
C GLU A 94 27.09 6.73 3.89
N GLU A 95 26.39 7.76 3.38
CA GLU A 95 24.99 8.04 3.72
C GLU A 95 24.05 6.90 3.31
N PHE A 96 24.32 6.27 2.16
CA PHE A 96 23.58 5.09 1.73
C PHE A 96 23.83 3.93 2.69
N LEU A 97 25.08 3.66 3.04
CA LEU A 97 25.45 2.53 3.91
C LEU A 97 24.77 2.64 5.29
N GLN A 98 24.59 3.86 5.81
CA GLN A 98 23.87 4.09 7.06
C GLN A 98 22.37 3.74 7.00
N GLN A 99 21.77 3.70 5.79
CA GLN A 99 20.36 3.33 5.60
C GLN A 99 20.17 1.81 5.36
N CYS A 100 21.26 1.07 5.14
CA CYS A 100 21.22 -0.37 4.97
C CYS A 100 20.90 -1.06 6.29
N GLU A 101 19.72 -1.69 6.37
CA GLU A 101 19.27 -2.42 7.56
C GLU A 101 19.24 -3.93 7.32
N SER A 102 19.20 -4.34 6.05
CA SER A 102 19.01 -5.73 5.65
C SER A 102 20.13 -6.24 4.75
N VAL A 103 20.22 -7.57 4.64
CA VAL A 103 21.20 -8.24 3.78
C VAL A 103 21.00 -7.83 2.31
N GLU A 104 19.76 -7.64 1.89
CA GLU A 104 19.42 -7.18 0.54
C GLU A 104 19.96 -5.78 0.27
N ASP A 105 19.84 -4.87 1.25
CA ASP A 105 20.37 -3.51 1.12
C ASP A 105 21.90 -3.52 1.00
N LEU A 106 22.58 -4.40 1.74
CA LEU A 106 24.03 -4.57 1.66
C LEU A 106 24.46 -5.16 0.30
N ILE A 107 23.70 -6.10 -0.26
CA ILE A 107 23.98 -6.62 -1.61
C ILE A 107 23.79 -5.50 -2.63
N LEU A 108 22.74 -4.69 -2.50
CA LEU A 108 22.50 -3.53 -3.35
C LEU A 108 23.65 -2.51 -3.25
N TRP A 109 24.09 -2.19 -2.04
CA TRP A 109 25.23 -1.30 -1.80
C TRP A 109 26.49 -1.81 -2.51
N ASN A 110 26.83 -3.09 -2.34
CA ASN A 110 27.98 -3.71 -3.01
C ASN A 110 27.84 -3.64 -4.54
N CYS A 111 26.65 -3.90 -5.08
CA CYS A 111 26.42 -3.80 -6.52
C CYS A 111 26.54 -2.37 -7.06
N ARG A 112 26.28 -1.36 -6.22
CA ARG A 112 26.27 0.05 -6.61
C ARG A 112 27.62 0.75 -6.42
N TYR A 113 28.28 0.50 -5.29
CA TYR A 113 29.49 1.22 -4.85
C TYR A 113 30.71 0.32 -4.68
N GLY A 114 30.52 -1.00 -4.66
CA GLY A 114 31.62 -1.94 -4.53
C GLY A 114 32.51 -1.96 -5.77
N ASP A 115 33.81 -2.11 -5.53
CA ASP A 115 34.78 -2.36 -6.60
C ASP A 115 34.63 -3.80 -7.09
N MET A 116 33.78 -3.99 -8.09
CA MET A 116 33.39 -5.30 -8.63
C MET A 116 33.41 -5.27 -10.16
N SER A 117 33.86 -6.37 -10.77
CA SER A 117 33.71 -6.59 -12.20
C SER A 117 32.23 -6.66 -12.60
N ASP A 118 31.92 -6.36 -13.86
CA ASP A 118 30.53 -6.41 -14.36
C ASP A 118 29.90 -7.80 -14.21
N SER A 119 30.70 -8.86 -14.32
CA SER A 119 30.25 -10.24 -14.09
C SER A 119 29.83 -10.46 -12.63
N GLN A 120 30.65 -10.00 -11.67
CA GLN A 120 30.33 -10.12 -10.26
C GLN A 120 29.13 -9.24 -9.88
N ARG A 121 29.02 -8.03 -10.45
CA ARG A 121 27.88 -7.13 -10.24
C ARG A 121 26.58 -7.78 -10.74
N ASN A 122 26.59 -8.38 -11.93
CA ASN A 122 25.42 -9.09 -12.45
C ASN A 122 25.04 -10.29 -11.57
N GLN A 123 25.99 -11.07 -11.08
CA GLN A 123 25.70 -12.16 -10.16
C GLN A 123 25.11 -11.66 -8.83
N GLY A 124 25.59 -10.52 -8.33
CA GLY A 124 25.03 -9.84 -7.16
C GLY A 124 23.58 -9.41 -7.38
N LEU A 125 23.28 -8.82 -8.54
CA LEU A 125 21.92 -8.42 -8.90
C LEU A 125 20.97 -9.62 -9.06
N VAL A 126 21.43 -10.73 -9.64
CA VAL A 126 20.64 -11.97 -9.72
C VAL A 126 20.31 -12.50 -8.33
N LYS A 127 21.30 -12.53 -7.42
CA LYS A 127 21.09 -12.94 -6.02
C LYS A 127 20.13 -12.01 -5.28
N LEU A 128 20.26 -10.70 -5.49
CA LEU A 128 19.37 -9.70 -4.93
C LEU A 128 17.93 -9.93 -5.41
N ALA A 129 17.75 -10.15 -6.72
CA ALA A 129 16.44 -10.42 -7.29
C ALA A 129 15.81 -11.69 -6.73
N ASP A 130 16.58 -12.76 -6.54
CA ASP A 130 16.13 -13.99 -5.88
C ASP A 130 15.63 -13.76 -4.45
N LEU A 131 16.37 -13.00 -3.65
CA LEU A 131 16.00 -12.69 -2.26
C LEU A 131 14.75 -11.81 -2.20
N LEU A 132 14.71 -10.75 -3.01
CA LEU A 132 13.58 -9.84 -3.08
C LEU A 132 12.30 -10.55 -3.52
N PHE A 133 12.40 -11.41 -4.54
CA PHE A 133 11.26 -12.21 -5.00
C PHE A 133 10.74 -13.14 -3.90
N ARG A 134 11.62 -13.85 -3.19
CA ARG A 134 11.20 -14.73 -2.08
C ARG A 134 10.51 -13.95 -0.95
N LYS A 135 11.09 -12.82 -0.52
CA LYS A 135 10.49 -11.97 0.50
C LYS A 135 9.14 -11.41 0.07
N GLN A 136 9.05 -10.98 -1.19
CA GLN A 136 7.80 -10.49 -1.76
C GLN A 136 6.71 -11.58 -1.74
N GLN A 137 7.03 -12.82 -2.12
CA GLN A 137 6.07 -13.93 -2.07
C GLN A 137 5.62 -14.25 -0.63
N GLU A 138 6.52 -14.14 0.34
CA GLU A 138 6.18 -14.31 1.75
C GLU A 138 5.22 -13.22 2.24
N VAL A 139 5.49 -11.96 1.91
CA VAL A 139 4.61 -10.83 2.25
C VAL A 139 3.24 -10.99 1.57
N LEU A 140 3.20 -11.38 0.30
CA LEU A 140 1.94 -11.65 -0.41
C LEU A 140 1.15 -12.80 0.24
N LYS A 141 1.83 -13.85 0.70
CA LYS A 141 1.20 -14.96 1.44
C LYS A 141 0.60 -14.47 2.76
N GLN A 142 1.32 -13.66 3.53
CA GLN A 142 0.81 -13.08 4.78
C GLN A 142 -0.42 -12.20 4.50
N LEU A 143 -0.37 -11.37 3.47
CA LEU A 143 -1.48 -10.51 3.06
C LEU A 143 -2.72 -11.33 2.67
N ASN A 144 -2.53 -12.45 1.96
CA ASN A 144 -3.63 -13.36 1.61
C ASN A 144 -4.25 -14.04 2.84
N ILE A 145 -3.44 -14.42 3.83
CA ILE A 145 -3.93 -14.97 5.11
C ILE A 145 -4.77 -13.91 5.84
N GLN A 146 -4.25 -12.68 5.98
CA GLN A 146 -4.97 -11.58 6.62
C GLN A 146 -6.30 -11.28 5.92
N LYS A 147 -6.32 -11.23 4.59
CA LYS A 147 -7.56 -11.04 3.81
C LYS A 147 -8.58 -12.15 4.05
N LYS A 148 -8.13 -13.41 4.15
CA LYS A 148 -9.00 -14.54 4.44
C LYS A 148 -9.61 -14.44 5.84
N ASP A 149 -8.80 -14.10 6.83
CA ASP A 149 -9.25 -13.93 8.22
C ASP A 149 -10.23 -12.76 8.36
N GLU A 150 -9.97 -11.65 7.69
CA GLU A 150 -10.87 -10.49 7.65
C GLU A 150 -12.20 -10.85 6.99
N SER A 151 -12.17 -11.53 5.85
CA SER A 151 -13.38 -12.02 5.15
C SER A 151 -14.20 -12.95 6.04
N GLN A 152 -13.55 -13.86 6.77
CA GLN A 152 -14.23 -14.73 7.72
C GLN A 152 -14.85 -13.95 8.88
N ARG A 153 -14.15 -12.96 9.44
CA ARG A 153 -14.67 -12.08 10.49
C ARG A 153 -15.89 -11.29 10.03
N GLN A 154 -15.83 -10.71 8.83
CA GLN A 154 -16.96 -9.98 8.24
C GLN A 154 -18.16 -10.91 8.01
N THR A 155 -17.93 -12.11 7.48
CA THR A 155 -18.98 -13.12 7.29
C THR A 155 -19.63 -13.51 8.63
N ASN A 156 -18.82 -13.77 9.66
CA ASN A 156 -19.30 -14.10 11.00
C ASN A 156 -20.09 -12.92 11.62
N MET A 157 -19.64 -11.68 11.42
CA MET A 157 -20.34 -10.48 11.90
C MET A 157 -21.70 -10.34 11.21
N LEU A 158 -21.76 -10.46 9.88
CA LEU A 158 -23.00 -10.39 9.11
C LEU A 158 -23.98 -11.49 9.53
N ALA A 159 -23.51 -12.71 9.74
CA ALA A 159 -24.32 -13.80 10.24
C ALA A 159 -24.91 -13.51 11.63
N ARG A 160 -24.10 -12.95 12.56
CA ARG A 160 -24.58 -12.54 13.89
C ARG A 160 -25.59 -11.41 13.82
N VAL A 161 -25.36 -10.40 12.98
CA VAL A 161 -26.31 -9.28 12.79
C VAL A 161 -27.62 -9.79 12.22
N LYS A 162 -27.59 -10.73 11.27
CA LYS A 162 -28.79 -11.36 10.72
C LYS A 162 -29.55 -12.13 11.80
N ALA A 163 -28.86 -12.97 12.58
CA ALA A 163 -29.47 -13.70 13.69
C ALA A 163 -30.12 -12.77 14.73
N MET A 164 -29.46 -11.67 15.11
CA MET A 164 -30.03 -10.66 16.01
C MET A 164 -31.29 -10.00 15.45
N LYS A 165 -31.31 -9.70 14.13
CA LYS A 165 -32.51 -9.14 13.47
C LYS A 165 -33.66 -10.13 13.46
N ASP A 166 -33.38 -11.40 13.16
CA ASP A 166 -34.39 -12.46 13.13
C ASP A 166 -34.97 -12.71 14.54
N ASP A 167 -34.14 -12.71 15.58
CA ASP A 167 -34.58 -12.85 16.98
C ASP A 167 -35.39 -11.64 17.45
N ALA A 168 -34.98 -10.42 17.06
CA ALA A 168 -35.74 -9.21 17.37
C ALA A 168 -37.12 -9.22 16.68
N ALA A 169 -37.19 -9.67 15.42
CA ALA A 169 -38.44 -9.81 14.69
C ALA A 169 -39.38 -10.84 15.36
N LYS A 170 -38.86 -12.02 15.74
CA LYS A 170 -39.64 -13.05 16.46
C LYS A 170 -40.17 -12.56 17.80
N LYS A 171 -39.36 -11.82 18.57
CA LYS A 171 -39.80 -11.22 19.84
C LYS A 171 -40.86 -10.13 19.64
N ALA A 172 -40.74 -9.34 18.58
CA ALA A 172 -41.75 -8.34 18.24
C ALA A 172 -43.09 -8.97 17.85
N THR A 173 -43.08 -10.05 17.07
CA THR A 173 -44.31 -10.78 16.71
C THR A 173 -44.96 -11.48 17.90
N ALA A 174 -44.16 -12.07 18.80
CA ALA A 174 -44.68 -12.74 20.00
C ALA A 174 -45.33 -11.77 21.00
N LYS A 175 -44.82 -10.54 21.10
CA LYS A 175 -45.36 -9.51 22.00
C LYS A 175 -46.64 -8.85 21.46
N GLY A 176 -46.85 -8.86 20.15
CA GLY A 176 -48.09 -8.36 19.52
C GLY A 176 -49.25 -9.36 19.52
N SER A 177 -48.99 -10.64 19.80
CA SER A 177 -50.02 -11.69 19.90
C SER A 177 -50.53 -11.94 21.32
N ASP A 178 -50.00 -11.25 22.32
CA ASP A 178 -50.36 -11.39 23.75
C ASP A 178 -51.21 -10.19 24.26
N GLU A 179 -51.55 -9.25 23.38
CA GLU A 179 -52.42 -8.09 23.67
C GLU A 179 -53.76 -8.11 22.89
N GLY A 180 -54.15 -9.26 22.33
CA GLY A 180 -55.45 -9.45 21.64
C GLY A 180 -56.27 -10.56 22.27
#